data_AF-A0A401ZII6-F1
#
_entry.id   AF-A0A401ZII6-F1
#
_cell.length_a   1.000
_cell.length_b   1.000
_cell.length_c   1.000
_cell.angle_alpha   90.00
_cell.angle_beta   90.00
_cell.angle_gamma   90.00
#
_symmetry.space_group_name_H-M   'P 1'
#
loop_
_entity.id
_entity.type
_entity.pdbx_description
1 polymer ?
#
loop_
_entity_poly.entity_id
_entity_poly.type
_entity_poly.pdbx_seq_one_letter_code
_entity_poly.pdbx_strand_id
1 'polypeptide(L)'
;MSIADMRTYFALLKDGKAAADQQLALFEAQKKALEHELAQKQEHLRYLEQKVAYWKAVQRGDDARAQEIGKIASGLAQQIITET
;
A
#
# COMPACT_ATOMS: atom_id res chain seq x y z
N MET A 1 11.75 -6.23 0.33
CA MET A 1 13.23 -6.19 0.30
C MET A 1 13.67 -6.10 -1.13
N SER A 2 14.61 -5.19 -1.41
CA SER A 2 15.28 -5.18 -2.70
C SER A 2 16.22 -6.39 -2.82
N ILE A 3 16.68 -6.68 -4.04
CA ILE A 3 17.72 -7.67 -4.27
C ILE A 3 19.02 -7.29 -3.54
N ALA A 4 19.31 -5.99 -3.40
CA ALA A 4 20.47 -5.52 -2.66
C ALA A 4 20.38 -5.83 -1.16
N ASP A 5 19.20 -5.64 -0.56
CA ASP A 5 18.94 -5.98 0.85
C ASP A 5 19.10 -7.48 1.08
N MET A 6 18.59 -8.31 0.17
CA MET A 6 18.73 -9.77 0.24
C MET A 6 20.19 -10.21 0.14
N ARG A 7 21.00 -9.56 -0.71
CA ARG A 7 22.44 -9.82 -0.79
C ARG A 7 23.15 -9.44 0.50
N THR A 8 22.77 -8.31 1.10
CA THR A 8 23.30 -7.85 2.40
C THR A 8 22.94 -8.84 3.50
N TYR A 9 21.68 -9.28 3.57
CA TYR A 9 21.22 -10.32 4.49
C TYR A 9 22.11 -11.59 4.42
N PHE A 10 22.36 -12.12 3.22
CA PHE A 10 23.20 -13.32 3.05
C PHE A 10 24.66 -13.09 3.43
N ALA A 11 25.20 -11.89 3.23
CA ALA A 11 26.56 -11.56 3.65
C ALA A 11 26.67 -11.58 5.19
N LEU A 12 25.70 -10.97 5.87
CA LEU A 12 25.64 -10.87 7.33
C LEU A 12 25.47 -12.22 8.03
N LEU A 13 24.84 -13.21 7.38
CA LEU A 13 24.70 -14.55 7.95
C LEU A 13 26.05 -15.22 8.27
N LYS A 14 27.11 -14.89 7.53
CA LYS A 14 28.45 -15.49 7.72
C LYS A 14 29.08 -15.09 9.05
N ASP A 15 28.70 -13.93 9.57
CA ASP A 15 29.27 -13.35 10.80
C ASP A 15 28.45 -13.72 12.06
N GLY A 16 27.34 -14.45 11.86
CA GLY A 16 26.51 -14.99 12.94
C GLY A 16 26.10 -13.92 13.95
N LYS A 17 26.40 -14.15 15.24
CA LYS A 17 26.03 -13.24 16.33
C LYS A 17 26.64 -11.84 16.18
N ALA A 18 27.83 -11.72 15.56
CA ALA A 18 28.50 -10.42 15.41
C ALA A 18 27.75 -9.47 14.47
N ALA A 19 26.90 -9.99 13.58
CA ALA A 19 26.07 -9.21 12.68
C ALA A 19 24.61 -9.03 13.17
N ALA A 20 24.28 -9.42 14.40
CA ALA A 20 22.90 -9.39 14.90
C ALA A 20 22.28 -7.98 14.84
N ASP A 21 23.02 -6.94 15.23
CA ASP A 21 22.53 -5.56 15.20
C ASP A 21 22.28 -5.07 13.76
N GLN A 22 23.12 -5.48 12.82
CA GLN A 22 23.00 -5.13 11.40
C GLN A 22 21.82 -5.86 10.74
N GLN A 23 21.59 -7.13 11.10
CA GLN A 23 20.42 -7.91 10.70
C GLN A 23 19.12 -7.27 11.21
N LEU A 24 19.08 -6.89 12.49
CA LEU A 24 17.92 -6.23 13.10
C LEU A 24 17.63 -4.89 12.42
N ALA A 25 18.65 -4.06 12.19
CA ALA A 25 18.50 -2.78 11.49
C ALA A 25 17.93 -2.97 10.06
N LEU A 26 18.43 -3.97 9.31
CA LEU A 26 17.95 -4.30 7.97
C LEU A 26 16.46 -4.69 8.00
N PHE A 27 16.06 -5.55 8.93
CA PHE A 27 14.68 -6.02 9.03
C PHE A 27 13.71 -4.95 9.54
N GLU A 28 14.09 -4.14 10.52
CA GLU A 28 13.25 -3.03 11.01
C GLU A 28 13.04 -1.98 9.91
N ALA A 29 14.08 -1.63 9.15
CA ALA A 29 13.95 -0.73 8.01
C ALA A 29 12.99 -1.30 6.95
N GLN A 30 13.12 -2.59 6.62
CA GLN A 30 12.22 -3.25 5.68
C GLN A 30 10.77 -3.32 6.20
N LYS A 31 10.59 -3.64 7.48
CA LYS A 31 9.27 -3.72 8.10
C LYS A 31 8.56 -2.37 8.01
N LYS A 32 9.25 -1.29 8.39
CA LYS A 32 8.71 0.08 8.30
C LYS A 32 8.34 0.48 6.87
N ALA A 33 9.17 0.13 5.90
CA ALA A 33 8.86 0.36 4.48
C ALA A 33 7.59 -0.40 4.06
N LEU A 34 7.48 -1.68 4.44
CA LEU A 34 6.32 -2.51 4.12
C LEU A 34 5.03 -2.02 4.79
N GLU A 35 5.11 -1.54 6.03
CA GLU A 35 3.96 -0.94 6.73
C GLU A 35 3.44 0.30 5.99
N HIS A 36 4.33 1.13 5.46
CA HIS A 36 3.95 2.29 4.65
C HIS A 36 3.31 1.87 3.31
N GLU A 37 3.92 0.92 2.60
CA GLU A 37 3.36 0.38 1.35
C GLU A 37 1.97 -0.24 1.58
N LEU A 38 1.77 -0.95 2.69
CA LEU A 38 0.48 -1.53 3.04
C LEU A 38 -0.58 -0.45 3.30
N ALA A 39 -0.23 0.62 4.02
CA ALA A 39 -1.13 1.74 4.26
C ALA A 39 -1.58 2.37 2.92
N GLN A 40 -0.64 2.65 2.01
CA GLN A 40 -0.95 3.18 0.68
C GLN A 40 -1.84 2.23 -0.13
N LYS A 41 -1.53 0.93 -0.13
CA LYS A 41 -2.36 -0.08 -0.82
C LYS A 41 -3.77 -0.17 -0.24
N GLN A 42 -3.92 0.02 1.08
CA GLN A 42 -5.25 0.06 1.71
C GLN A 42 -6.05 1.27 1.23
N GLU A 43 -5.46 2.45 1.11
CA GLU A 43 -6.15 3.63 0.53
C GLU A 43 -6.59 3.36 -0.92
N HIS A 44 -5.71 2.78 -1.73
CA HIS A 44 -6.02 2.42 -3.12
C HIS A 44 -7.15 1.39 -3.21
N LEU A 45 -7.16 0.41 -2.30
CA LEU A 45 -8.23 -0.58 -2.22
C LEU A 45 -9.58 0.09 -1.93
N ARG A 46 -9.64 1.02 -0.96
CA ARG A 46 -10.88 1.75 -0.64
C ARG A 46 -11.38 2.55 -1.84
N TYR A 47 -10.49 3.19 -2.60
CA TYR A 47 -10.87 3.85 -3.84
C TYR A 47 -11.48 2.87 -4.86
N LEU A 48 -10.84 1.73 -5.09
CA LEU A 48 -11.34 0.71 -6.02
C LEU A 48 -12.69 0.14 -5.59
N GLU A 49 -12.90 -0.10 -4.29
CA GLU A 49 -14.19 -0.54 -3.75
C GLU A 49 -15.30 0.46 -4.08
N GLN A 50 -15.04 1.77 -3.93
CA GLN A 50 -16.00 2.80 -4.33
C GLN A 50 -16.24 2.82 -5.83
N LYS A 51 -15.20 2.66 -6.66
CA LYS A 51 -15.38 2.58 -8.13
C LYS A 51 -16.22 1.36 -8.54
N VAL A 52 -16.01 0.21 -7.90
CA VAL A 52 -16.84 -0.98 -8.12
C VAL A 52 -18.29 -0.71 -7.70
N ALA A 53 -18.51 -0.10 -6.53
CA ALA A 53 -19.86 0.24 -6.07
C ALA A 53 -20.57 1.24 -7.00
N TYR A 54 -19.84 2.23 -7.51
CA TYR A 54 -20.33 3.20 -8.50
C TYR A 54 -20.82 2.48 -9.75
N TRP A 55 -19.99 1.64 -10.36
CA TRP A 55 -20.37 0.94 -11.59
C TRP A 55 -21.52 -0.06 -11.38
N LYS A 56 -21.62 -0.66 -10.19
CA LYS A 56 -22.81 -1.45 -9.81
C LYS A 56 -24.07 -0.60 -9.72
N ALA A 57 -23.99 0.64 -9.27
CA ALA A 57 -25.14 1.56 -9.24
C ALA A 57 -25.54 1.98 -10.67
N VAL A 58 -24.56 2.34 -11.50
CA VAL A 58 -24.78 2.65 -12.94
C VAL A 58 -25.43 1.47 -13.66
N GLN A 59 -24.93 0.24 -13.45
CA GLN A 59 -25.49 -0.97 -14.07
C GLN A 59 -26.97 -1.19 -13.70
N ARG A 60 -27.39 -0.77 -12.50
CA ARG A 60 -28.77 -0.88 -12.03
C ARG A 60 -29.65 0.32 -12.41
N GLY A 61 -29.09 1.34 -13.07
CA GLY A 61 -29.79 2.59 -13.38
C GLY A 61 -30.06 3.47 -12.15
N ASP A 62 -29.31 3.27 -11.06
CA ASP A 62 -29.45 4.06 -9.83
C ASP A 62 -28.52 5.29 -9.87
N ASP A 63 -28.94 6.30 -10.62
CA ASP A 63 -28.15 7.50 -10.88
C ASP A 63 -27.90 8.32 -9.61
N ALA A 64 -28.87 8.35 -8.69
CA ALA A 64 -28.73 9.05 -7.41
C ALA A 64 -27.60 8.43 -6.58
N ARG A 65 -27.58 7.10 -6.47
CA ARG A 65 -26.52 6.38 -5.76
C ARG A 65 -25.19 6.47 -6.47
N ALA A 66 -25.18 6.41 -7.81
CA ALA A 66 -23.96 6.61 -8.59
C ALA A 66 -23.35 7.99 -8.33
N GLN A 67 -24.17 9.06 -8.29
CA GLN A 67 -23.68 10.41 -8.00
C GLN A 67 -23.09 10.53 -6.60
N GLU A 68 -23.73 9.94 -5.58
CA GLU A 68 -23.21 9.92 -4.21
C GLU A 68 -21.84 9.24 -4.13
N ILE A 69 -21.72 8.03 -4.67
CA ILE A 69 -20.47 7.27 -4.66
C ILE A 69 -19.39 7.98 -5.48
N GLY A 70 -19.75 8.62 -6.60
CA GLY A 70 -18.84 9.38 -7.43
C GLY A 70 -18.14 10.52 -6.68
N LYS A 71 -18.86 11.21 -5.77
CA LYS A 71 -18.26 12.25 -4.91
C LYS A 71 -17.24 11.66 -3.94
N ILE A 72 -17.56 10.52 -3.31
CA ILE A 72 -16.67 9.81 -2.38
C ILE A 72 -15.40 9.35 -3.11
N ALA A 73 -15.56 8.67 -4.24
CA ALA A 73 -14.43 8.19 -5.04
C ALA A 73 -13.53 9.33 -5.55
N SER A 74 -14.10 10.49 -5.89
CA SER A 74 -13.33 11.66 -6.31
C SER A 74 -12.50 12.25 -5.17
N GLY A 75 -13.05 12.29 -3.95
CA GLY A 75 -12.29 12.69 -2.75
C GLY A 75 -11.11 11.76 -2.48
N LEU A 76 -11.33 10.44 -2.54
CA LEU A 76 -10.27 9.44 -2.37
C LEU A 76 -9.20 9.55 -3.48
N ALA A 77 -9.59 9.78 -4.73
CA ALA A 77 -8.65 9.96 -5.83
C ALA A 77 -7.73 11.18 -5.60
N GLN A 78 -8.27 12.29 -5.09
CA GLN A 78 -7.46 13.47 -4.79
C GLN A 78 -6.43 13.19 -3.69
N GLN A 79 -6.78 12.41 -2.67
CA GLN A 79 -5.85 12.00 -1.61
C GLN A 79 -4.71 11.15 -2.18
N ILE A 80 -5.05 10.15 -3.00
CA ILE A 80 -4.06 9.27 -3.65
C ILE A 80 -3.09 10.06 -4.55
N ILE A 81 -3.61 10.98 -5.37
CA ILE A 81 -2.79 11.77 -6.30
C ILE A 81 -1.83 12.71 -5.54
N THR A 82 -2.23 13.21 -4.37
CA THR A 82 -1.39 14.14 -3.59
C THR A 82 -0.28 13.40 -2.82
N GLU A 83 -0.43 12.10 -2.60
CA GLU A 83 0.56 11.24 -1.95
C GLU A 83 1.61 10.65 -2.91
N THR A 84 1.44 10.82 -4.23
CA THR A 84 2.35 10.31 -5.28
C THR A 84 3.34 11.38 -5.72
#